data_AF-A0A6J4XJ07-F1
#
_entry.id   AF-A0A6J4XJ07-F1
#
_cell.length_a   1.000
_cell.length_b   1.000
_cell.length_c   1.000
_cell.angle_alpha   90.00
_cell.angle_beta   90.00
_cell.angle_gamma   90.00
#
_symmetry.space_group_name_H-M   'P 1'
#
loop_
_entity.id
_entity.type
_entity.pdbx_description
1 polymer ?
#
loop_
_entity_poly.entity_id
_entity_poly.type
_entity_poly.pdbx_seq_one_letter_code
_entity_poly.pdbx_strand_id
1 'polypeptide(L)' 'MNEEEIRRALELTKYFVLLPAYGSIYRKIDYSYSNVINKTVVKPYHSANHTPLAQSDLAEFLLTHKLLEKSR' A
#
# COMPACT_ATOMS: atom_id res chain seq x y z
N MET A 1 4.12 5.81 -3.29
CA MET A 1 5.46 5.48 -2.80
C MET A 1 6.47 5.83 -3.87
N ASN A 2 7.34 6.79 -3.60
CA ASN A 2 8.43 7.18 -4.49
C ASN A 2 9.66 6.27 -4.32
N GLU A 3 10.70 6.50 -5.13
CA GLU A 3 11.95 5.72 -5.12
C GLU A 3 12.63 5.67 -3.74
N GLU A 4 12.62 6.77 -2.99
CA GLU A 4 13.25 6.81 -1.67
C GLU A 4 12.45 6.03 -0.62
N GLU A 5 11.13 6.05 -0.71
CA GLU A 5 10.25 5.30 0.17
C GLU A 5 10.38 3.79 -0.04
N ILE A 6 10.46 3.32 -1.29
CA ILE A 6 10.55 1.87 -1.57
C ILE A 6 11.86 1.25 -1.06
N ARG A 7 12.97 2.02 -1.00
CA ARG A 7 14.27 1.56 -0.47
C ARG A 7 14.23 1.14 0.99
N ARG A 8 13.23 1.63 1.74
CA ARG A 8 13.04 1.35 3.17
C ARG A 8 11.63 0.81 3.46
N ALA A 9 10.96 0.28 2.43
CA ALA A 9 9.63 -0.30 2.56
C ALA A 9 9.70 -1.81 2.79
N LEU A 10 8.82 -2.31 3.65
CA LEU A 10 8.47 -3.73 3.75
C LEU A 10 7.08 -3.93 3.17
N GLU A 11 6.88 -5.01 2.43
CA GLU A 11 5.59 -5.41 1.91
C GLU A 11 5.00 -6.49 2.81
N LEU A 12 3.80 -6.24 3.31
CA LEU A 12 2.96 -7.19 4.04
C LEU A 12 1.78 -7.58 3.15
N THR A 13 1.04 -8.61 3.56
CA THR A 13 -0.13 -9.12 2.81
C THR A 13 -1.16 -8.06 2.41
N LYS A 14 -1.34 -7.00 3.22
CA LYS A 14 -2.35 -5.96 2.98
C LYS A 14 -1.81 -4.53 3.09
N TYR A 15 -0.53 -4.37 3.41
CA TYR A 15 0.05 -3.08 3.80
C TYR A 15 1.50 -2.96 3.35
N PHE A 16 1.96 -1.72 3.26
CA PHE A 16 3.39 -1.42 3.22
C PHE A 16 3.79 -0.73 4.52
N VAL A 17 4.96 -1.07 5.04
CA VAL A 17 5.57 -0.38 6.18
C VAL A 17 6.75 0.43 5.67
N LEU A 18 6.76 1.74 5.89
CA LEU A 18 7.91 2.59 5.61
C LEU A 18 8.76 2.72 6.87
N LEU A 19 9.96 2.15 6.84
CA LEU A 19 10.91 2.29 7.94
C LEU A 19 11.45 3.73 8.00
N PRO A 20 11.85 4.22 9.20
CA PRO A 20 12.47 5.53 9.33
C PRO A 20 13.73 5.65 8.46
N ALA A 21 13.94 6.81 7.84
CA ALA A 21 15.12 7.07 7.02
C ALA A 21 16.43 7.06 7.84
N TYR A 22 16.36 7.32 9.14
CA TYR A 22 17.49 7.38 10.06
C TYR A 22 17.31 6.42 11.25
N GLY A 23 17.36 5.11 11.00
CA GLY A 23 17.19 4.10 12.05
C GLY A 23 18.31 4.07 13.10
N SER A 24 19.53 4.52 12.76
CA SER A 24 20.72 4.44 13.62
C SER A 24 20.82 5.55 14.68
N ILE A 25 20.06 6.64 14.54
CA ILE A 25 20.08 7.76 15.48
C ILE A 25 19.19 7.46 16.70
N TYR A 26 18.20 6.59 16.53
CA TYR A 26 17.29 6.18 17.60
C TYR A 26 17.82 4.92 18.31
N ARG A 27 17.27 4.64 19.51
CA ARG A 27 17.53 3.40 20.26
C ARG A 27 17.39 2.18 19.34
N LYS A 28 18.06 1.08 19.68
CA LYS A 28 17.92 -0.20 18.94
C LYS A 28 16.45 -0.65 19.01
N ILE A 29 15.70 -0.37 17.96
CA ILE A 29 14.30 -0.78 17.78
C ILE A 29 14.30 -2.04 16.91
N ASP A 30 13.59 -3.05 17.36
CA ASP A 30 13.30 -4.23 16.54
C ASP A 30 12.10 -3.94 15.64
N TYR A 31 12.33 -3.91 14.33
CA TYR A 31 11.31 -3.68 13.31
C TYR A 31 10.82 -5.02 12.75
N SER A 32 10.27 -5.85 13.63
CA SER A 32 9.69 -7.14 13.28
C SER A 32 8.18 -6.99 13.04
N TYR A 33 7.73 -7.41 11.86
CA TYR A 33 6.33 -7.39 11.48
C TYR A 33 5.88 -8.80 11.09
N SER A 34 4.70 -9.20 11.55
CA SER A 34 4.05 -10.42 11.08
C SER A 34 3.63 -10.28 9.62
N ASN A 35 3.63 -11.38 8.86
CA ASN A 35 3.10 -11.45 7.49
C ASN A 35 3.86 -10.59 6.47
N VAL A 36 5.17 -10.37 6.69
CA VAL A 36 6.05 -9.80 5.65
C VAL A 36 6.13 -10.78 4.49
N ILE A 37 5.68 -10.33 3.32
CA ILE A 37 5.76 -11.10 2.07
C ILE A 37 7.01 -10.72 1.27
N ASN A 38 7.48 -9.48 1.39
CA ASN A 38 8.71 -9.05 0.76
C ASN A 38 9.45 -7.99 1.60
N LYS A 39 10.77 -8.13 1.72
CA LYS A 39 11.65 -7.18 2.41
C LYS A 39 12.27 -6.14 1.46
N THR A 40 12.07 -6.29 0.16
CA THR A 40 12.64 -5.39 -0.85
C THR A 40 11.58 -5.05 -1.88
N VAL A 41 11.05 -3.84 -1.79
CA VAL A 41 10.10 -3.29 -2.77
C VAL A 41 10.89 -2.62 -3.89
N VAL A 42 10.70 -3.07 -5.13
CA VAL A 42 11.48 -2.61 -6.30
C VAL A 42 10.69 -1.74 -7.26
N LYS A 43 9.39 -1.55 -7.03
CA LYS A 43 8.52 -0.73 -7.88
C LYS A 43 7.85 0.36 -7.04
N PRO A 44 7.94 1.64 -7.47
CA PRO A 44 7.12 2.71 -6.93
C PRO A 44 5.63 2.35 -6.99
N TYR A 45 4.92 2.61 -5.90
CA TYR A 45 3.49 2.34 -5.81
C TYR A 45 2.71 3.62 -6.04
N HIS A 46 2.06 3.73 -7.20
CA HIS A 46 1.13 4.79 -7.53
C HIS A 46 0.09 4.27 -8.53
N SER A 47 -1.08 4.91 -8.58
CA SER A 47 -2.23 4.44 -9.37
C SER A 47 -1.90 4.23 -10.85
N ALA A 48 -1.04 5.06 -11.44
CA ALA A 48 -0.66 4.92 -12.85
C ALA A 48 0.13 3.64 -13.19
N ASN A 49 0.71 2.93 -12.20
CA ASN A 49 1.41 1.66 -12.42
C ASN A 49 0.49 0.42 -12.35
N HIS A 50 -0.78 0.62 -12.00
CA HIS A 50 -1.72 -0.47 -11.78
C HIS A 50 -2.92 -0.34 -12.71
N THR A 51 -3.52 -1.49 -13.03
CA THR A 51 -4.75 -1.54 -13.80
C THR A 51 -5.86 -0.86 -12.99
N PRO A 52 -6.51 0.20 -13.50
CA PRO A 52 -7.67 0.77 -12.87
C PRO A 52 -8.83 -0.24 -12.87
N LEU A 53 -9.75 -0.10 -11.91
CA LEU A 53 -11.00 -0.87 -11.92
C LEU A 53 -11.80 -0.56 -13.20
N ALA A 54 -12.47 -1.58 -13.74
CA ALA A 54 -13.45 -1.37 -14.80
C ALA A 54 -14.63 -0.55 -14.25
N GLN A 55 -15.34 0.13 -15.13
CA GLN A 55 -16.49 0.96 -14.71
C GLN A 55 -17.57 0.13 -14.00
N SER A 56 -17.78 -1.12 -14.41
CA SER A 56 -18.69 -2.07 -13.74
C SER A 56 -18.27 -2.33 -12.29
N ASP A 57 -17.00 -2.63 -12.08
CA ASP A 57 -16.45 -3.01 -10.78
C ASP A 57 -16.43 -1.81 -9.83
N LEU A 58 -16.15 -0.62 -10.38
CA LEU A 58 -16.26 0.63 -9.64
C LEU A 58 -17.71 0.93 -9.23
N ALA A 59 -18.67 0.76 -10.14
CA ALA A 59 -20.08 0.96 -9.81
C ALA A 59 -20.56 -0.02 -8.73
N GLU A 60 -20.17 -1.30 -8.84
CA GLU A 60 -20.46 -2.32 -7.82
C GLU A 60 -19.80 -1.97 -6.47
N PHE A 61 -18.54 -1.53 -6.49
CA PHE A 61 -17.84 -1.09 -5.29
C PHE A 61 -18.58 0.05 -4.60
N LEU A 62 -19.00 1.08 -5.35
CA LEU A 62 -19.72 2.24 -4.80
C LEU A 62 -21.09 1.86 -4.23
N LEU A 63 -21.84 0.99 -4.92
CA LEU A 63 -23.14 0.50 -4.45
C LEU A 63 -23.00 -0.36 -3.19
N THR A 64 -22.05 -1.31 -3.18
CA THR A 64 -21.78 -2.22 -2.05
C THR A 64 -21.43 -1.46 -0.78
N HIS A 65 -20.66 -0.38 -0.92
CA HIS A 65 -20.22 0.45 0.20
C HIS A 65 -21.16 1.63 0.49
N LYS A 66 -22.35 1.68 -0.13
CA LYS A 66 -23.37 2.72 0.05
C LYS A 66 -22.84 4.14 -0.22
N LEU A 67 -21.96 4.28 -1.20
CA LEU A 67 -21.39 5.54 -1.67
C LEU A 67 -22.16 6.09 -2.90
N LEU A 68 -22.99 5.26 -3.51
CA LEU A 68 -23.88 5.61 -4.62
C LEU A 68 -25.22 4.90 -4.42
N GLU A 69 -26.32 5.56 -4.76
CA GLU A 69 -27.64 4.95 -4.79
C GLU A 69 -28.05 4.67 -6.25
N LYS A 70 -28.72 3.54 -6.49
CA LYS A 70 -29.34 3.32 -7.81
C LYS A 70 -30.50 4.31 -7.96
N SER A 71 -30.49 5.09 -9.03
CA SER A 71 -31.66 5.87 -9.42
C SER A 71 -32.84 4.92 -9.65
N ARG A 72 -34.00 5.30 -9.12
CA ARG A 72 -35.27 4.55 -9.19
C ARG A 72 -35.69 4.21 -10.61
#